data_AF-A0A6G9J253-F1
#
_entry.id   AF-A0A6G9J253-F1
#
_cell.length_a   1.000
_cell.length_b   1.000
_cell.length_c   1.000
_cell.angle_alpha   90.00
_cell.angle_beta   90.00
_cell.angle_gamma   90.00
#
_symmetry.space_group_name_H-M   'P 1'
#
loop_
_entity.id
_entity.type
_entity.pdbx_description
1 polymer ?
#
loop_
_entity_poly.entity_id
_entity_poly.type
_entity_poly.pdbx_seq_one_letter_code
_entity_poly.pdbx_strand_id
1 'polypeptide(L)'
;MDVLPRINTQIKQCIEDFNNLIKQQGHLVEQLNQLIKEKEEHTIPLVPTIQKLIEHGLSRDEILDITNISSEEFERIVSKNRRYQLPYIYLNDEESKEFERLLEDIHKSKDIYELIDAEKERERIKFIHRVLLRYQKEMDLLSQQENEDSGEKIMQYLERTVKSEQAKSSYYSLVRIFGNEIKRKREEVLIKVSDD
;
A
#
# COMPACT_ATOMS: atom_id res chain seq x y z
N MET A 1 -17.58 64.10 42.89
CA MET A 1 -18.15 62.75 42.76
C MET A 1 -18.47 62.54 41.29
N ASP A 2 -17.74 61.68 40.57
CA ASP A 2 -18.13 61.21 39.22
C ASP A 2 -17.27 60.01 38.75
N VAL A 3 -16.87 59.16 39.69
CA VAL A 3 -16.00 58.00 39.40
C VAL A 3 -16.83 56.81 38.89
N LEU A 4 -18.05 56.64 39.40
CA LEU A 4 -18.97 55.56 39.03
C LEU A 4 -19.42 55.60 37.55
N PRO A 5 -19.82 56.75 36.97
CA PRO A 5 -20.20 56.81 35.55
C PRO A 5 -19.02 56.48 34.64
N ARG A 6 -17.81 56.95 34.98
CA ARG A 6 -16.60 56.75 34.18
C ARG A 6 -16.16 55.28 34.15
N ILE A 7 -16.24 54.59 35.29
CA ILE A 7 -15.99 53.14 35.38
C ILE A 7 -17.03 52.37 34.54
N ASN A 8 -18.30 52.77 34.60
CA ASN A 8 -19.37 52.11 33.85
C ASN A 8 -19.20 52.26 32.33
N THR A 9 -18.76 53.44 31.85
CA THR A 9 -18.42 53.66 30.43
C THR A 9 -17.22 52.83 29.99
N GLN A 10 -16.17 52.72 30.82
CA GLN A 10 -15.00 51.88 30.51
C GLN A 10 -15.33 50.40 30.45
N ILE A 11 -16.17 49.90 31.36
CA ILE A 11 -16.64 48.51 31.35
C ILE A 11 -17.46 48.23 30.08
N LYS A 12 -18.36 49.15 29.70
CA LYS A 12 -19.13 49.01 28.45
C LYS A 12 -18.24 48.96 27.21
N GLN A 13 -17.26 49.85 27.13
CA GLN A 13 -16.29 49.86 26.02
C GLN A 13 -15.50 48.55 25.96
N CYS A 14 -15.03 48.06 27.12
CA CYS A 14 -14.29 46.81 27.21
C CYS A 14 -15.14 45.61 26.76
N ILE A 15 -16.42 45.55 27.16
CA ILE A 15 -17.36 44.50 26.71
C ILE A 15 -17.57 44.57 25.20
N GLU A 16 -17.67 45.77 24.63
CA GLU A 16 -17.85 45.96 23.19
C GLU A 16 -16.61 45.54 22.40
N ASP A 17 -15.41 45.88 22.89
CA ASP A 17 -14.14 45.45 22.30
C ASP A 17 -13.98 43.92 22.37
N PHE A 18 -14.35 43.29 23.49
CA PHE A 18 -14.38 41.83 23.62
C PHE A 18 -15.35 41.18 22.63
N ASN A 19 -16.55 41.72 22.48
CA ASN A 19 -17.53 41.21 21.51
C ASN A 19 -17.03 41.34 20.06
N ASN A 20 -16.33 42.43 19.74
CA ASN A 20 -15.72 42.61 18.43
C ASN A 20 -14.58 41.61 18.19
N LEU A 21 -13.75 41.34 19.20
CA LEU A 21 -12.71 40.31 19.13
C LEU A 21 -13.28 38.89 18.95
N ILE A 22 -14.36 38.55 19.66
CA ILE A 22 -15.05 37.26 19.50
C ILE A 22 -15.58 37.10 18.08
N LYS A 23 -16.18 38.17 17.50
CA LYS A 23 -16.63 38.17 16.10
C LYS A 23 -15.48 37.99 15.12
N GLN A 24 -14.36 38.67 15.34
CA GLN A 24 -13.16 38.50 14.50
C GLN A 24 -12.59 37.08 14.58
N GLN A 25 -12.53 36.50 15.77
CA GLN A 25 -12.12 35.09 15.94
C GLN A 25 -13.07 34.14 15.21
N GLY A 26 -14.38 34.35 15.31
CA GLY A 26 -15.37 33.55 14.57
C GLY A 26 -15.14 33.60 13.06
N HIS A 27 -14.94 34.81 12.52
CA HIS A 27 -14.70 35.00 11.09
C HIS A 27 -13.37 34.35 10.64
N LEU A 28 -12.31 34.42 11.45
CA LEU A 28 -11.03 33.76 11.15
C LEU A 28 -11.15 32.23 11.14
N VAL A 29 -11.94 31.67 12.06
CA VAL A 29 -12.21 30.21 12.08
C VAL A 29 -12.99 29.78 10.84
N GLU A 30 -13.98 30.55 10.41
CA GLU A 30 -14.71 30.28 9.17
C GLU A 30 -13.80 30.34 7.94
N GLN A 31 -12.95 31.37 7.84
CA GLN A 31 -11.96 31.49 6.75
C GLN A 31 -10.96 30.32 6.75
N LEU A 32 -10.51 29.90 7.93
CA LEU A 32 -9.61 28.75 8.06
C LEU A 32 -10.30 27.46 7.59
N ASN A 33 -11.55 27.23 7.98
CA ASN A 33 -12.32 26.06 7.55
C ASN A 33 -12.58 26.07 6.03
N GLN A 34 -12.84 27.25 5.46
CA GLN A 34 -12.98 27.41 4.01
C GLN A 34 -11.68 27.04 3.29
N LEU A 35 -10.53 27.55 3.75
CA LEU A 35 -9.21 27.25 3.19
C LEU A 35 -8.83 25.78 3.36
N ILE A 36 -9.18 25.15 4.49
CA ILE A 36 -8.98 23.71 4.71
C ILE A 36 -9.80 22.93 3.69
N LYS A 37 -11.08 23.27 3.52
CA LYS A 37 -11.97 22.58 2.58
C LYS A 37 -11.52 22.73 1.13
N GLU A 38 -11.13 23.94 0.73
CA GLU A 38 -10.57 24.20 -0.61
C GLU A 38 -9.28 23.41 -0.82
N LYS A 39 -8.40 23.33 0.19
CA LYS A 39 -7.17 22.53 0.11
C LYS A 39 -7.48 21.03 0.04
N GLU A 40 -8.43 20.54 0.84
CA GLU A 40 -8.86 19.14 0.86
C GLU A 40 -9.46 18.70 -0.49
N GLU A 41 -10.31 19.53 -1.11
CA GLU A 41 -10.91 19.28 -2.42
C GLU A 41 -9.86 19.17 -3.54
N HIS A 42 -8.71 19.84 -3.40
CA HIS A 42 -7.62 19.82 -4.39
C HIS A 42 -6.47 18.87 -4.01
N THR A 43 -6.52 18.23 -2.84
CA THR A 43 -5.52 17.22 -2.44
C THR A 43 -5.94 15.82 -2.86
N ILE A 44 -5.05 15.15 -3.60
CA ILE A 44 -5.21 13.73 -3.91
C ILE A 44 -5.02 12.94 -2.61
N PRO A 45 -5.94 12.02 -2.25
CA PRO A 45 -5.81 11.24 -1.03
C PRO A 45 -4.50 10.43 -1.01
N LEU A 46 -3.76 10.55 0.10
CA LEU A 46 -2.43 9.95 0.25
C LEU A 46 -2.44 8.43 0.12
N VAL A 47 -3.37 7.74 0.79
CA VAL A 47 -3.43 6.26 0.81
C VAL A 47 -3.69 5.68 -0.59
N PRO A 48 -4.70 6.13 -1.36
CA PRO A 48 -4.89 5.73 -2.76
C PRO A 48 -3.70 6.07 -3.67
N THR A 49 -2.98 7.15 -3.38
CA THR A 49 -1.78 7.53 -4.14
C THR A 49 -0.65 6.54 -3.90
N ILE A 50 -0.32 6.28 -2.63
CA ILE A 50 0.69 5.28 -2.25
C ILE A 50 0.34 3.92 -2.86
N GLN A 51 -0.94 3.52 -2.81
CA GLN A 51 -1.41 2.29 -3.44
C GLN A 51 -1.02 2.21 -4.91
N LYS A 52 -1.38 3.23 -5.70
CA LYS A 52 -1.08 3.25 -7.14
C LYS A 52 0.42 3.22 -7.39
N LEU A 53 1.22 3.92 -6.58
CA LEU A 53 2.67 3.93 -6.74
C LEU A 53 3.27 2.53 -6.48
N ILE A 54 2.77 1.80 -5.48
CA ILE A 54 3.16 0.41 -5.21
C ILE A 54 2.75 -0.50 -6.39
N GLU A 55 1.52 -0.35 -6.91
CA GLU A 55 1.01 -1.11 -8.06
C GLU A 55 1.84 -0.87 -9.34
N HIS A 56 2.32 0.37 -9.52
CA HIS A 56 3.23 0.74 -10.61
C HIS A 56 4.68 0.28 -10.37
N GLY A 57 4.97 -0.39 -9.25
CA GLY A 57 6.26 -1.00 -8.96
C GLY A 57 7.32 -0.02 -8.47
N LEU A 58 6.94 1.16 -7.99
CA LEU A 58 7.90 2.07 -7.37
C LEU A 58 8.42 1.46 -6.06
N SER A 59 9.72 1.62 -5.85
CA SER A 59 10.38 1.23 -4.62
C SER A 59 9.90 2.09 -3.44
N ARG A 60 10.09 1.56 -2.23
CA ARG A 60 9.83 2.30 -0.98
C ARG A 60 10.47 3.68 -1.03
N ASP A 61 11.75 3.76 -1.40
CA ASP A 61 12.51 5.00 -1.35
C ASP A 61 11.96 6.02 -2.35
N GLU A 62 11.61 5.59 -3.57
CA GLU A 62 10.95 6.46 -4.55
C GLU A 62 9.57 6.94 -4.08
N ILE A 63 8.79 6.08 -3.41
CA ILE A 63 7.50 6.48 -2.86
C ILE A 63 7.68 7.51 -1.74
N LEU A 64 8.64 7.29 -0.84
CA LEU A 64 8.95 8.23 0.23
C LEU A 64 9.39 9.59 -0.34
N ASP A 65 10.22 9.59 -1.39
CA ASP A 65 10.67 10.80 -2.07
C ASP A 65 9.53 11.55 -2.77
N ILE A 66 8.62 10.83 -3.46
CA ILE A 66 7.49 11.43 -4.17
C ILE A 66 6.43 11.98 -3.21
N THR A 67 6.13 11.23 -2.15
CA THR A 67 5.02 11.55 -1.24
C THR A 67 5.45 12.39 -0.04
N ASN A 68 6.77 12.50 0.21
CA ASN A 68 7.38 13.21 1.33
C ASN A 68 6.81 12.78 2.70
N ILE A 69 6.39 11.53 2.81
CA ILE A 69 5.91 10.95 4.07
C ILE A 69 7.06 10.35 4.86
N SER A 70 6.89 10.21 6.17
CA SER A 70 7.86 9.49 6.97
C SER A 70 7.83 7.99 6.66
N SER A 71 8.98 7.35 6.81
CA SER A 71 9.11 5.89 6.74
C SER A 71 8.12 5.16 7.65
N GLU A 72 7.86 5.70 8.85
CA GLU A 72 6.91 5.13 9.81
C GLU A 72 5.45 5.21 9.33
N GLU A 73 5.06 6.32 8.72
CA GLU A 73 3.70 6.47 8.19
C GLU A 73 3.48 5.59 6.96
N PHE A 74 4.49 5.44 6.10
CA PHE A 74 4.46 4.46 5.01
C PHE A 74 4.21 3.03 5.53
N GLU A 75 5.00 2.59 6.51
CA GLU A 75 4.83 1.26 7.13
C GLU A 75 3.46 1.10 7.78
N ARG A 76 2.93 2.15 8.41
CA ARG A 76 1.59 2.15 8.99
C ARG A 76 0.49 1.98 7.93
N ILE A 77 0.67 2.55 6.75
CA ILE A 77 -0.28 2.43 5.64
C ILE A 77 -0.19 1.04 5.01
N VAL A 78 1.04 0.56 4.75
CA VAL A 78 1.29 -0.77 4.18
C VAL A 78 0.88 -1.91 5.11
N SER A 79 1.10 -1.77 6.42
CA SER A 79 0.71 -2.77 7.41
C SER A 79 -0.80 -2.95 7.54
N LYS A 80 -1.60 -1.90 7.29
CA LYS A 80 -3.06 -1.94 7.38
C LYS A 80 -3.72 -2.71 6.24
N ASN A 81 -3.08 -2.84 5.08
CA ASN A 81 -3.65 -3.52 3.93
C ASN A 81 -2.71 -4.59 3.40
N ARG A 82 -3.13 -5.86 3.52
CA ARG A 82 -2.36 -7.03 3.05
C ARG A 82 -2.01 -6.95 1.56
N ARG A 83 -2.82 -6.27 0.73
CA ARG A 83 -2.53 -6.09 -0.70
C ARG A 83 -1.25 -5.31 -0.97
N TYR A 84 -0.78 -4.49 -0.01
CA TYR A 84 0.46 -3.73 -0.13
C TYR A 84 1.68 -4.49 0.38
N GLN A 85 1.50 -5.74 0.81
CA GLN A 85 2.56 -6.58 1.33
C GLN A 85 2.98 -7.63 0.31
N LEU A 86 4.23 -8.07 0.40
CA LEU A 86 4.70 -9.21 -0.38
C LEU A 86 3.96 -10.50 0.06
N PRO A 87 3.56 -11.37 -0.88
CA PRO A 87 3.70 -11.25 -2.33
C PRO A 87 2.49 -10.59 -3.00
N TYR A 88 1.45 -10.23 -2.25
CA TYR A 88 0.16 -9.74 -2.76
C TYR A 88 0.26 -8.52 -3.68
N ILE A 89 1.26 -7.66 -3.49
CA ILE A 89 1.52 -6.52 -4.40
C ILE A 89 1.70 -6.93 -5.87
N TYR A 90 2.08 -8.18 -6.11
CA TYR A 90 2.33 -8.72 -7.44
C TYR A 90 1.21 -9.61 -7.97
N LEU A 91 0.20 -9.89 -7.14
CA LEU A 91 -0.85 -10.84 -7.45
C LEU A 91 -2.15 -10.10 -7.78
N ASN A 92 -2.89 -10.61 -8.74
CA ASN A 92 -4.29 -10.18 -8.90
C ASN A 92 -5.19 -10.82 -7.84
N ASP A 93 -6.47 -10.46 -7.82
CA ASP A 93 -7.43 -10.91 -6.82
C ASP A 93 -7.60 -12.44 -6.80
N GLU A 94 -7.60 -13.09 -7.97
CA GLU A 94 -7.76 -14.55 -8.06
C GLU A 94 -6.47 -15.27 -7.67
N GLU A 95 -5.33 -14.76 -8.11
CA GLU A 95 -4.00 -15.27 -7.72
C GLU A 95 -3.78 -15.13 -6.21
N SER A 96 -4.28 -14.04 -5.60
CA SER A 96 -4.21 -13.81 -4.16
C SER A 96 -5.01 -14.86 -3.38
N LYS A 97 -6.22 -15.19 -3.83
CA LYS A 97 -7.04 -16.25 -3.22
C LYS A 97 -6.39 -17.62 -3.35
N GLU A 98 -5.84 -17.93 -4.53
CA GLU A 98 -5.15 -19.21 -4.76
C GLU A 98 -3.87 -19.31 -3.91
N PHE A 99 -3.13 -18.21 -3.78
CA PHE A 99 -1.97 -18.12 -2.89
C PHE A 99 -2.35 -18.40 -1.42
N GLU A 100 -3.43 -17.78 -0.93
CA GLU A 100 -3.92 -18.03 0.44
C GLU A 100 -4.32 -19.49 0.64
N ARG A 101 -4.99 -20.11 -0.34
CA ARG A 101 -5.32 -21.54 -0.31
C ARG A 101 -4.09 -22.42 -0.18
N LEU A 102 -3.04 -22.12 -0.96
CA LEU A 102 -1.78 -22.88 -0.95
C LEU A 102 -1.03 -22.71 0.39
N LEU A 103 -1.05 -21.52 0.98
CA LEU A 103 -0.50 -21.28 2.32
C LEU A 103 -1.28 -22.04 3.40
N GLU A 104 -2.60 -22.04 3.31
CA GLU A 104 -3.46 -22.73 4.27
C GLU A 104 -3.20 -24.25 4.25
N ASP A 105 -2.95 -24.84 3.08
CA ASP A 105 -2.56 -26.25 2.94
C ASP A 105 -1.23 -26.56 3.64
N ILE A 106 -0.23 -25.67 3.52
CA ILE A 106 1.03 -25.78 4.29
C ILE A 106 0.73 -25.72 5.79
N HIS A 107 -0.05 -24.74 6.25
CA HIS A 107 -0.32 -24.54 7.67
C HIS A 107 -1.12 -25.67 8.31
N LYS A 108 -2.00 -26.32 7.56
CA LYS A 108 -2.80 -27.47 8.00
C LYS A 108 -2.05 -28.79 7.94
N SER A 109 -0.87 -28.84 7.30
CA SER A 109 -0.09 -30.06 7.18
C SER A 109 0.28 -30.60 8.57
N LYS A 110 -0.01 -31.88 8.81
CA LYS A 110 0.11 -32.53 10.13
C LYS A 110 1.46 -33.21 10.33
N ASP A 111 2.05 -33.70 9.25
CA ASP A 111 3.32 -34.39 9.27
C ASP A 111 4.26 -33.88 8.16
N ILE A 112 5.49 -34.39 8.15
CA ILE A 112 6.51 -33.98 7.17
C ILE A 112 6.19 -34.54 5.78
N TYR A 113 5.55 -35.69 5.68
CA TYR A 113 5.24 -36.34 4.40
C TYR A 113 4.24 -35.52 3.61
N GLU A 114 3.26 -34.89 4.28
CA GLU A 114 2.35 -33.93 3.67
C GLU A 114 3.06 -32.66 3.18
N LEU A 115 4.16 -32.25 3.83
CA LEU A 115 4.94 -31.07 3.42
C LEU A 115 5.86 -31.33 2.22
N ILE A 116 6.38 -32.56 2.08
CA ILE A 116 7.27 -32.97 0.97
C ILE A 116 6.52 -33.69 -0.16
N ASP A 117 5.18 -33.63 -0.15
CA ASP A 117 4.36 -34.23 -1.19
C ASP A 117 4.65 -33.59 -2.57
N ALA A 118 4.93 -34.45 -3.55
CA ALA A 118 5.35 -34.03 -4.87
C ALA A 118 4.23 -33.37 -5.67
N GLU A 119 2.96 -33.76 -5.47
CA GLU A 119 1.85 -33.13 -6.20
C GLU A 119 1.55 -31.75 -5.61
N LYS A 120 1.60 -31.59 -4.28
CA LYS A 120 1.49 -30.26 -3.64
C LYS A 120 2.60 -29.31 -4.07
N GLU A 121 3.83 -29.80 -4.17
CA GLU A 121 4.95 -28.99 -4.70
C GLU A 121 4.71 -28.62 -6.16
N ARG A 122 4.22 -29.56 -6.97
CA ARG A 122 3.85 -29.31 -8.36
C ARG A 122 2.72 -28.29 -8.48
N GLU A 123 1.73 -28.28 -7.59
CA GLU A 123 0.69 -27.25 -7.56
C GLU A 123 1.27 -25.86 -7.31
N ARG A 124 2.17 -25.73 -6.32
CA ARG A 124 2.87 -24.46 -6.03
C ARG A 124 3.69 -23.98 -7.22
N ILE A 125 4.43 -24.88 -7.88
CA ILE A 125 5.21 -24.56 -9.09
C ILE A 125 4.27 -24.12 -10.24
N LYS A 126 3.15 -24.83 -10.45
CA LYS A 126 2.14 -24.45 -11.47
C LYS A 126 1.57 -23.07 -11.19
N PHE A 127 1.29 -22.74 -9.93
CA PHE A 127 0.81 -21.43 -9.52
C PHE A 127 1.83 -20.34 -9.85
N ILE A 128 3.08 -20.49 -9.41
CA ILE A 128 4.17 -19.53 -9.71
C ILE A 128 4.31 -19.35 -11.22
N HIS A 129 4.32 -20.46 -11.97
CA HIS A 129 4.44 -20.41 -13.43
C HIS A 129 3.26 -19.68 -14.09
N ARG A 130 2.04 -19.85 -13.57
CA ARG A 130 0.84 -19.14 -14.07
C ARG A 130 0.96 -17.64 -13.86
N VAL A 131 1.42 -17.19 -12.69
CA VAL A 131 1.68 -15.78 -12.40
C VAL A 131 2.70 -15.21 -13.39
N LEU A 132 3.80 -15.93 -13.64
CA LEU A 132 4.83 -15.49 -14.59
C LEU A 132 4.32 -15.47 -16.04
N LEU A 133 3.50 -16.44 -16.44
CA LEU A 133 2.87 -16.44 -17.77
C LEU A 133 1.92 -15.26 -17.97
N ARG A 134 1.23 -14.79 -16.91
CA ARG A 134 0.42 -13.57 -16.99
C ARG A 134 1.31 -12.37 -17.31
N TYR A 135 2.39 -12.17 -16.55
CA TYR A 135 3.35 -11.10 -16.83
C TYR A 135 3.92 -11.18 -18.25
N GLN A 136 4.21 -12.39 -18.73
CA GLN A 136 4.67 -12.60 -20.10
C GLN A 136 3.62 -12.14 -21.13
N LYS A 137 2.36 -12.58 -20.99
CA LYS A 137 1.26 -12.15 -21.87
C LYS A 137 1.07 -10.64 -21.85
N GLU A 138 1.15 -10.04 -20.67
CA GLU A 138 1.06 -8.59 -20.52
C GLU A 138 2.20 -7.84 -21.23
N MET A 139 3.41 -8.38 -21.24
CA MET A 139 4.53 -7.83 -22.02
C MET A 139 4.36 -8.02 -23.53
N ASP A 140 3.82 -9.17 -23.95
CA ASP A 140 3.59 -9.46 -25.37
C ASP A 140 2.54 -8.52 -25.97
N LEU A 141 1.51 -8.14 -25.19
CA LEU A 141 0.50 -7.15 -25.61
C LEU A 141 1.09 -5.76 -25.87
N LEU A 142 2.09 -5.34 -25.10
CA LEU A 142 2.82 -4.08 -25.33
C LEU A 142 3.62 -4.08 -26.63
N SER A 143 3.92 -5.25 -27.19
CA SER A 143 4.77 -5.41 -28.38
C SER A 143 3.99 -5.32 -29.70
N GLN A 144 2.65 -5.38 -29.67
CA GLN A 144 1.80 -5.47 -30.87
C GLN A 144 1.35 -4.09 -31.41
N GLN A 145 1.68 -2.99 -30.73
CA GLN A 145 1.34 -1.62 -31.16
C GLN A 145 2.44 -1.05 -32.07
N GLU A 146 2.48 -1.49 -33.33
CA GLU A 146 3.51 -1.07 -34.32
C GLU A 146 3.32 0.34 -34.93
N ASN A 147 2.22 1.04 -34.63
CA ASN A 147 1.80 2.27 -35.34
C ASN A 147 2.15 3.61 -34.66
N GLU A 148 3.20 3.66 -33.85
CA GLU A 148 3.36 4.76 -32.90
C GLU A 148 4.75 5.45 -32.93
N ASP A 149 4.72 6.74 -32.59
CA ASP A 149 5.78 7.74 -32.68
C ASP A 149 7.04 7.32 -31.90
N SER A 150 8.19 7.92 -32.20
CA SER A 150 9.48 7.62 -31.56
C SER A 150 9.43 7.71 -30.02
N GLY A 151 8.60 8.60 -29.47
CA GLY A 151 8.37 8.74 -28.03
C GLY A 151 7.56 7.58 -27.42
N GLU A 152 6.54 7.10 -28.13
CA GLU A 152 5.70 5.98 -27.68
C GLU A 152 6.49 4.66 -27.61
N LYS A 153 7.43 4.46 -28.54
CA LYS A 153 8.35 3.30 -28.51
C LYS A 153 9.25 3.27 -27.27
N ILE A 154 9.73 4.43 -26.82
CA ILE A 154 10.55 4.51 -25.60
C ILE A 154 9.69 4.20 -24.38
N MET A 155 8.46 4.69 -24.34
CA MET A 155 7.53 4.44 -23.24
C MET A 155 7.15 2.97 -23.13
N GLN A 156 6.83 2.32 -24.26
CA GLN A 156 6.57 0.86 -24.32
C GLN A 156 7.79 0.04 -23.85
N TYR A 157 9.01 0.44 -24.23
CA TYR A 157 10.23 -0.20 -23.76
C TYR A 157 10.43 -0.09 -22.24
N LEU A 158 10.19 1.10 -21.68
CA LEU A 158 10.26 1.32 -20.24
C LEU A 158 9.22 0.48 -19.49
N GLU A 159 7.96 0.47 -19.96
CA GLU A 159 6.90 -0.35 -19.38
C GLU A 159 7.24 -1.85 -19.42
N ARG A 160 7.80 -2.33 -20.52
CA ARG A 160 8.25 -3.72 -20.64
C ARG A 160 9.37 -4.05 -19.65
N THR A 161 10.30 -3.11 -19.47
CA THR A 161 11.41 -3.28 -18.52
C THR A 161 10.89 -3.36 -17.08
N VAL A 162 9.95 -2.47 -16.72
CA VAL A 162 9.28 -2.50 -15.42
C VAL A 162 8.54 -3.82 -15.20
N LYS A 163 7.75 -4.28 -16.18
CA LYS A 163 7.03 -5.57 -16.06
C LYS A 163 7.98 -6.77 -15.95
N SER A 164 9.13 -6.73 -16.61
CA SER A 164 10.16 -7.77 -16.48
C SER A 164 10.73 -7.82 -15.07
N GLU A 165 11.05 -6.67 -14.48
CA GLU A 165 11.54 -6.57 -13.10
C GLU A 165 10.47 -6.96 -12.08
N GLN A 166 9.21 -6.59 -12.31
CA GLN A 166 8.08 -7.05 -11.52
C GLN A 166 7.99 -8.58 -11.56
N ALA A 167 8.00 -9.20 -12.74
CA ALA A 167 7.94 -10.66 -12.87
C ALA A 167 9.08 -11.38 -12.11
N LYS A 168 10.31 -10.88 -12.18
CA LYS A 168 11.45 -11.40 -11.39
C LYS A 168 11.19 -11.26 -9.89
N SER A 169 10.75 -10.08 -9.46
CA SER A 169 10.46 -9.80 -8.05
C SER A 169 9.35 -10.68 -7.51
N SER A 170 8.29 -10.89 -8.30
CA SER A 170 7.19 -11.82 -8.01
C SER A 170 7.69 -13.24 -7.82
N TYR A 171 8.52 -13.73 -8.75
CA TYR A 171 9.13 -15.06 -8.65
C TYR A 171 9.92 -15.23 -7.35
N TYR A 172 10.87 -14.33 -7.10
CA TYR A 172 11.73 -14.41 -5.91
C TYR A 172 10.91 -14.32 -4.62
N SER A 173 9.93 -13.43 -4.57
CA SER A 173 9.04 -13.26 -3.43
C SER A 173 8.23 -14.53 -3.14
N LEU A 174 7.56 -15.08 -4.16
CA LEU A 174 6.74 -16.28 -4.01
C LEU A 174 7.56 -17.50 -3.57
N VAL A 175 8.69 -17.76 -4.23
CA VAL A 175 9.58 -18.88 -3.89
C VAL A 175 10.10 -18.74 -2.46
N ARG A 176 10.54 -17.54 -2.08
CA ARG A 176 11.04 -17.26 -0.73
C ARG A 176 9.96 -17.49 0.33
N ILE A 177 8.75 -17.00 0.10
CA ILE A 177 7.66 -17.12 1.08
C ILE A 177 7.22 -18.57 1.23
N PHE A 178 6.98 -19.29 0.13
CA PHE A 178 6.66 -20.73 0.21
C PHE A 178 7.77 -21.51 0.92
N GLY A 179 9.04 -21.28 0.55
CA GLY A 179 10.17 -21.96 1.18
C GLY A 179 10.27 -21.69 2.70
N ASN A 180 10.06 -20.43 3.11
CA ASN A 180 10.08 -20.06 4.52
C ASN A 180 8.91 -20.68 5.30
N GLU A 181 7.71 -20.68 4.74
CA GLU A 181 6.52 -21.23 5.39
C GLU A 181 6.60 -22.75 5.53
N ILE A 182 7.08 -23.45 4.50
CA ILE A 182 7.35 -24.90 4.57
C ILE A 182 8.41 -25.19 5.63
N LYS A 183 9.52 -24.43 5.65
CA LYS A 183 10.57 -24.59 6.65
C LYS A 183 10.03 -24.40 8.06
N ARG A 184 9.28 -23.31 8.31
CA ARG A 184 8.67 -23.01 9.61
C ARG A 184 7.74 -24.13 10.04
N LYS A 185 6.87 -24.61 9.14
CA LYS A 185 5.92 -25.68 9.47
C LYS A 185 6.62 -27.01 9.74
N ARG A 186 7.66 -27.33 8.97
CA ARG A 186 8.49 -28.52 9.19
C ARG A 186 9.11 -28.51 10.59
N GLU A 187 9.63 -27.37 11.03
CA GLU A 187 10.16 -27.19 12.40
C GLU A 187 9.06 -27.39 13.45
N GLU A 188 7.88 -26.78 13.26
CA GLU A 188 6.73 -26.92 14.17
C GLU A 188 6.28 -28.39 14.34
N VAL A 189 6.18 -29.12 13.22
CA VAL A 189 5.76 -30.53 13.21
C VAL A 189 6.82 -31.43 13.85
N LEU A 190 8.10 -31.21 13.55
CA LEU A 190 9.20 -31.99 14.12
C LEU A 190 9.28 -31.84 15.64
N ILE A 191 9.12 -30.62 16.15
CA ILE A 191 9.13 -30.35 17.60
C ILE A 191 7.98 -31.10 18.28
N LYS A 192 6.77 -31.05 17.72
CA LYS A 192 5.60 -31.75 18.27
C LYS A 192 5.78 -33.27 18.33
N VAL A 193 6.44 -33.87 17.34
CA VAL A 193 6.77 -35.31 17.34
C VAL A 193 7.85 -35.67 18.35
N SER A 194 8.64 -34.68 18.82
CA SER A 194 9.70 -34.89 19.81
C SER A 194 9.19 -34.88 21.25
N ASP A 195 8.02 -34.29 21.47
CA ASP A 195 7.38 -34.15 22.80
C ASP A 195 6.41 -35.30 23.13
N ASP A 196 6.09 -36.15 22.14
CA ASP A 196 5.31 -37.40 22.25
C ASP A 196 6.22 -38.64 22.38
#